data_AF-A0AB34WY47-F1
#
_entry.id   AF-A0AB34WY47-F1
#
_cell.length_a   1.000
_cell.length_b   1.000
_cell.length_c   1.000
_cell.angle_alpha   90.00
_cell.angle_beta   90.00
_cell.angle_gamma   90.00
#
_symmetry.space_group_name_H-M   'P 1'
#
loop_
_entity.id
_entity.type
_entity.pdbx_description
1 polymer ?
#
loop_
_entity_poly.entity_id
_entity_poly.type
_entity_poly.pdbx_seq_one_letter_code
_entity_poly.pdbx_strand_id
1 'polypeptide(L)'
;MVVLMQAGRRVESCPYKQIIFIGLPGSGKTSVGRLVAARLGCSFRDADQVLSQQAGMSIPEIFATRGEDGFRDLEVKTIAELLAGDTAVIALGGGALTREETRLALTGKDVVFLDVSLPQAEARVGKAANRPLLAHSDNLNAKLAQLAAARRDSYLAAATLIVPADGSLSEVSSAVMRGLGRKKALPVRRYNLGSLAALPEQNGEKTRVIPVTSGAGYQVSVGQGTAVRVSQMLQERPRKVFLISPPPLSGAARNLATALTQSGQVVKLFEHPDGEGAKNIRIVEDAWRCLGENHFSREDAVVALGGGATTDMAGFVAATWLRGIEVINLPTSLLAMVDAAVGGKTGINTSLGKNLVGSFYPPSAVICDLDYLSTLPPRQLHAGLAEVIKCGFIADPKILQLLNGQSPENLLGSPAVLEEVISRAINVKAGVVSQDLREGGMRECLNYGHTLAHAIEKASSYQVLHGEAVAIGMVFAAQVAREMDLLPASQMESQRRQIAALGLPIACPQYSFEQLVKIMASDKKVRGGVIRMVLTTSNGQIQVTPIADYQLLERAFNAINTAVTGTDYPRCQGQE
;
A
#
# COMPACT_ATOMS: atom_id res chain seq x y z
N MET A 1 -18.62 -16.12 31.59
CA MET A 1 -19.74 -16.18 30.65
C MET A 1 -19.81 -14.83 29.95
N VAL A 2 -19.69 -14.88 28.62
CA VAL A 2 -19.49 -13.76 27.69
C VAL A 2 -20.79 -12.95 27.54
N VAL A 3 -20.72 -11.61 27.49
CA VAL A 3 -21.50 -10.79 26.53
C VAL A 3 -20.69 -9.54 26.16
N LEU A 4 -20.53 -9.37 24.85
CA LEU A 4 -19.76 -8.34 24.15
C LEU A 4 -20.38 -6.94 24.32
N MET A 5 -19.54 -5.93 24.63
CA MET A 5 -19.79 -4.55 24.21
C MET A 5 -19.12 -4.33 22.86
N GLN A 6 -19.92 -4.27 21.79
CA GLN A 6 -19.48 -3.85 20.47
C GLN A 6 -19.12 -2.37 20.51
N ALA A 7 -17.85 -2.06 20.22
CA ALA A 7 -17.39 -0.71 19.93
C ALA A 7 -18.09 -0.19 18.67
N GLY A 8 -19.01 0.76 18.84
CA GLY A 8 -19.63 1.49 17.74
C GLY A 8 -18.56 2.25 16.97
N ARG A 9 -18.40 1.93 15.68
CA ARG A 9 -17.75 2.82 14.72
C ARG A 9 -18.52 4.14 14.74
N ARG A 10 -17.98 5.20 15.35
CA ARG A 10 -18.39 6.56 14.98
C ARG A 10 -17.95 6.75 13.53
N VAL A 11 -18.89 6.62 12.61
CA VAL A 11 -18.73 7.12 11.25
C VAL A 11 -18.60 8.63 11.41
N GLU A 12 -17.43 9.18 11.10
CA GLU A 12 -17.21 10.63 11.09
C GLU A 12 -18.30 11.30 10.24
N SER A 13 -18.89 12.39 10.75
CA SER A 13 -19.91 13.15 10.03
C SER A 13 -19.38 13.54 8.65
N CYS A 14 -20.11 13.17 7.59
CA CYS A 14 -19.71 13.45 6.22
C CYS A 14 -19.46 14.96 6.05
N PRO A 15 -18.28 15.40 5.55
CA PRO A 15 -17.90 16.83 5.43
C PRO A 15 -18.67 17.57 4.32
N TYR A 16 -19.76 16.98 3.82
CA TYR A 16 -20.50 17.44 2.65
C TYR A 16 -21.98 17.59 2.97
N LYS A 17 -22.66 18.51 2.27
CA LYS A 17 -24.13 18.57 2.23
C LYS A 17 -24.67 17.18 1.88
N GLN A 18 -25.77 16.76 2.52
CA GLN A 18 -26.42 15.50 2.16
C GLN A 18 -26.86 15.53 0.69
N ILE A 19 -26.68 14.41 0.01
CA ILE A 19 -27.02 14.24 -1.40
C ILE A 19 -28.35 13.50 -1.48
N ILE A 20 -29.37 14.13 -2.05
CA ILE A 20 -30.74 13.62 -2.10
C ILE A 20 -31.11 13.29 -3.54
N PHE A 21 -31.45 12.04 -3.82
CA PHE A 21 -31.87 11.61 -5.16
C PHE A 21 -33.40 11.65 -5.28
N ILE A 22 -33.87 12.41 -6.27
CA ILE A 22 -35.29 12.54 -6.65
C ILE A 22 -35.51 12.14 -8.12
N GLY A 23 -36.76 11.89 -8.48
CA GLY A 23 -37.16 11.57 -9.86
C GLY A 23 -38.15 10.42 -9.94
N LEU A 24 -38.60 10.14 -11.16
CA LEU A 24 -39.66 9.17 -11.46
C LEU A 24 -39.32 7.75 -10.95
N PRO A 25 -40.31 6.91 -10.58
CA PRO A 25 -40.08 5.48 -10.44
C PRO A 25 -39.39 4.91 -11.71
N GLY A 26 -38.32 4.13 -11.53
CA GLY A 26 -37.50 3.63 -12.65
C GLY A 26 -36.29 4.50 -13.03
N SER A 27 -36.14 5.70 -12.46
CA SER A 27 -35.00 6.59 -12.75
C SER A 27 -33.64 6.11 -12.20
N GLY A 28 -33.62 5.10 -11.33
CA GLY A 28 -32.39 4.52 -10.79
C GLY A 28 -31.85 5.17 -9.50
N LYS A 29 -32.64 6.00 -8.80
CA LYS A 29 -32.26 6.68 -7.54
C LYS A 29 -31.51 5.78 -6.55
N THR A 30 -32.09 4.63 -6.22
CA THR A 30 -31.49 3.68 -5.25
C THR A 30 -30.15 3.15 -5.73
N SER A 31 -30.07 2.75 -6.99
CA SER A 31 -28.87 2.12 -7.55
C SER A 31 -27.75 3.14 -7.79
N VAL A 32 -28.07 4.31 -8.34
CA VAL A 32 -27.13 5.41 -8.55
C VAL A 32 -26.69 5.99 -7.22
N GLY A 33 -27.61 6.22 -6.28
CA GLY A 33 -27.31 6.73 -4.94
C GLY A 33 -26.37 5.81 -4.16
N ARG A 34 -26.62 4.49 -4.19
CA ARG A 34 -25.71 3.50 -3.58
C ARG A 34 -24.32 3.53 -4.21
N LEU A 35 -24.23 3.65 -5.53
CA LEU A 35 -22.94 3.72 -6.23
C LEU A 35 -22.19 5.03 -5.96
N VAL A 36 -22.90 6.16 -5.88
CA VAL A 36 -22.33 7.45 -5.49
C VAL A 36 -21.83 7.42 -4.05
N ALA A 37 -22.61 6.89 -3.11
CA ALA A 37 -22.18 6.73 -1.72
C ALA A 37 -20.94 5.83 -1.60
N ALA A 38 -20.90 4.71 -2.33
CA ALA A 38 -19.73 3.84 -2.39
C ALA A 38 -18.49 4.54 -2.98
N ARG A 39 -18.66 5.40 -4.00
CA ARG A 39 -17.58 6.21 -4.59
C ARG A 39 -17.08 7.31 -3.66
N LEU A 40 -17.93 7.78 -2.74
CA LEU A 40 -17.60 8.78 -1.73
C LEU A 40 -17.15 8.18 -0.40
N GLY A 41 -17.33 6.88 -0.19
CA GLY A 41 -17.02 6.21 1.07
C GLY A 41 -17.98 6.58 2.22
N CYS A 42 -19.24 6.95 1.91
CA CYS A 42 -20.22 7.42 2.90
C CYS A 42 -21.49 6.54 2.98
N SER A 43 -22.37 6.86 3.94
CA SER A 43 -23.60 6.10 4.20
C SER A 43 -24.69 6.37 3.15
N PHE A 44 -25.49 5.33 2.85
CA PHE A 44 -26.63 5.39 1.93
C PHE A 44 -27.89 4.81 2.58
N ARG A 45 -29.03 5.49 2.43
CA ARG A 45 -30.35 4.95 2.78
C ARG A 45 -31.36 5.23 1.66
N ASP A 46 -32.33 4.34 1.52
CA ASP A 46 -33.49 4.50 0.66
C ASP A 46 -34.73 4.72 1.55
N ALA A 47 -35.44 5.83 1.37
CA ALA A 47 -36.54 6.22 2.24
C ALA A 47 -37.70 5.19 2.23
N ASP A 48 -38.02 4.60 1.07
CA ASP A 48 -39.07 3.60 0.94
C ASP A 48 -38.71 2.32 1.71
N GLN A 49 -37.42 1.94 1.70
CA GLN A 49 -36.92 0.79 2.44
C GLN A 49 -36.90 1.05 3.95
N VAL A 50 -36.47 2.23 4.38
CA VAL A 50 -36.44 2.62 5.80
C VAL A 50 -37.85 2.68 6.37
N LEU A 51 -38.80 3.28 5.64
CA LEU A 51 -40.21 3.35 6.03
C LEU A 51 -40.79 1.96 6.22
N SER A 52 -40.59 1.06 5.25
CA SER A 52 -41.10 -0.32 5.33
C SER A 52 -40.52 -1.08 6.53
N GLN A 53 -39.22 -0.87 6.82
CA GLN A 53 -38.56 -1.46 7.99
C GLN A 53 -39.10 -0.91 9.32
N GLN A 54 -39.32 0.41 9.41
CA GLN A 54 -39.87 1.04 10.62
C GLN A 54 -41.33 0.67 10.86
N ALA A 55 -42.12 0.55 9.78
CA ALA A 55 -43.53 0.16 9.86
C ALA A 55 -43.74 -1.34 10.09
N GLY A 56 -42.73 -2.17 9.83
CA GLY A 56 -42.84 -3.63 9.86
C GLY A 56 -43.80 -4.18 8.80
N MET A 57 -44.08 -3.40 7.76
CA MET A 57 -45.06 -3.68 6.70
C MET A 57 -44.48 -3.30 5.34
N SER A 58 -44.85 -4.03 4.30
CA SER A 58 -44.56 -3.64 2.92
C SER A 58 -45.41 -2.44 2.49
N ILE A 59 -44.93 -1.66 1.52
CA ILE A 59 -45.67 -0.50 0.99
C ILE A 59 -47.10 -0.89 0.53
N PRO A 60 -47.34 -2.00 -0.19
CA PRO A 60 -48.71 -2.44 -0.51
C PRO A 60 -49.61 -2.66 0.71
N GLU A 61 -49.09 -3.25 1.79
CA GLU A 61 -49.86 -3.46 3.02
C GLU A 61 -50.18 -2.14 3.72
N ILE A 62 -49.25 -1.18 3.70
CA ILE A 62 -49.49 0.17 4.25
C ILE A 62 -50.60 0.88 3.46
N PHE A 63 -50.58 0.80 2.12
CA PHE A 63 -51.65 1.35 1.28
C PHE A 63 -52.99 0.67 1.55
N ALA A 64 -53.01 -0.66 1.72
CA ALA A 64 -54.24 -1.41 1.99
C ALA A 64 -54.84 -1.10 3.38
N THR A 65 -53.98 -0.82 4.38
CA THR A 65 -54.42 -0.62 5.77
C THR A 65 -54.66 0.84 6.14
N ARG A 66 -53.88 1.77 5.56
CA ARG A 66 -53.87 3.20 5.94
C ARG A 66 -54.22 4.16 4.79
N GLY A 67 -54.44 3.63 3.59
CA GLY A 67 -54.66 4.44 2.39
C GLY A 67 -53.42 5.23 1.95
N GLU A 68 -53.56 5.99 0.86
CA GLU A 68 -52.45 6.79 0.33
C GLU A 68 -52.06 7.93 1.27
N ASP A 69 -53.01 8.67 1.84
CA ASP A 69 -52.70 9.78 2.76
C ASP A 69 -51.93 9.30 4.00
N GLY A 70 -52.34 8.18 4.60
CA GLY A 70 -51.63 7.59 5.74
C GLY A 70 -50.22 7.11 5.38
N PHE A 71 -50.00 6.64 4.15
CA PHE A 71 -48.65 6.36 3.65
C PHE A 71 -47.83 7.65 3.50
N ARG A 72 -48.43 8.73 2.95
CA ARG A 72 -47.73 10.02 2.77
C ARG A 72 -47.31 10.64 4.09
N ASP A 73 -48.12 10.53 5.13
CA ASP A 73 -47.77 11.09 6.44
C ASP A 73 -46.60 10.33 7.08
N LEU A 74 -46.55 9.00 6.91
CA LEU A 74 -45.39 8.18 7.29
C LEU A 74 -44.15 8.50 6.44
N GLU A 75 -44.33 8.75 5.14
CA GLU A 75 -43.27 9.14 4.20
C GLU A 75 -42.61 10.46 4.64
N VAL A 76 -43.41 11.49 4.96
CA VAL A 76 -42.91 12.78 5.46
C VAL A 76 -42.11 12.61 6.75
N LYS A 77 -42.64 11.86 7.72
CA LYS A 77 -41.94 11.61 9.00
C LYS A 77 -40.60 10.90 8.80
N THR A 78 -40.60 9.83 8.00
CA THR A 78 -39.39 9.04 7.73
C THR A 78 -38.32 9.88 7.04
N ILE A 79 -38.72 10.71 6.06
CA ILE A 79 -37.79 11.59 5.35
C ILE A 79 -37.22 12.66 6.29
N ALA A 80 -38.04 13.26 7.16
CA ALA A 80 -37.58 14.23 8.14
C ALA A 80 -36.52 13.62 9.09
N GLU A 81 -36.73 12.39 9.57
CA GLU A 81 -35.76 11.66 10.41
C GLU A 81 -34.44 11.42 9.65
N LEU A 82 -34.50 10.98 8.39
CA LEU A 82 -33.30 10.74 7.57
C LEU A 82 -32.51 12.04 7.29
N LEU A 83 -33.21 13.14 7.05
CA LEU A 83 -32.60 14.46 6.78
C LEU A 83 -32.02 15.12 8.04
N ALA A 84 -32.54 14.79 9.23
CA ALA A 84 -32.02 15.23 10.52
C ALA A 84 -30.85 14.35 11.02
N GLY A 85 -30.74 13.11 10.52
CA GLY A 85 -29.70 12.16 10.90
C GLY A 85 -28.35 12.34 10.18
N ASP A 86 -27.48 11.35 10.31
CA ASP A 86 -26.11 11.30 9.79
C ASP A 86 -25.99 10.61 8.41
N THR A 87 -27.11 10.32 7.75
CA THR A 87 -27.10 9.64 6.45
C THR A 87 -26.62 10.60 5.36
N ALA A 88 -25.50 10.31 4.72
CA ALA A 88 -24.88 11.21 3.75
C ALA A 88 -25.59 11.23 2.38
N VAL A 89 -26.11 10.09 1.94
CA VAL A 89 -26.80 9.96 0.64
C VAL A 89 -28.16 9.29 0.82
N ILE A 90 -29.22 9.93 0.33
CA ILE A 90 -30.60 9.47 0.52
C ILE A 90 -31.29 9.37 -0.84
N ALA A 91 -31.97 8.26 -1.11
CA ALA A 91 -32.90 8.14 -2.22
C ALA A 91 -34.35 8.30 -1.72
N LEU A 92 -35.12 9.19 -2.34
CA LEU A 92 -36.53 9.42 -1.99
C LEU A 92 -37.49 8.61 -2.88
N GLY A 93 -38.68 8.33 -2.33
CA GLY A 93 -39.80 7.78 -3.08
C GLY A 93 -40.23 8.69 -4.23
N GLY A 94 -40.75 8.09 -5.31
CA GLY A 94 -41.15 8.84 -6.51
C GLY A 94 -42.35 9.78 -6.31
N GLY A 95 -42.99 9.78 -5.13
CA GLY A 95 -44.05 10.72 -4.77
C GLY A 95 -43.67 11.64 -3.61
N ALA A 96 -42.45 11.56 -3.08
CA ALA A 96 -42.06 12.24 -1.84
C ALA A 96 -42.27 13.77 -1.87
N LEU A 97 -42.19 14.40 -3.05
CA LEU A 97 -42.33 15.86 -3.20
C LEU A 97 -43.79 16.34 -3.34
N THR A 98 -44.79 15.47 -3.26
CA THR A 98 -46.21 15.90 -3.30
C THR A 98 -46.63 16.65 -2.04
N ARG A 99 -45.93 16.45 -0.93
CA ARG A 99 -46.12 17.16 0.35
C ARG A 99 -45.18 18.36 0.41
N GLU A 100 -45.67 19.49 0.93
CA GLU A 100 -44.90 20.74 1.03
C GLU A 100 -43.79 20.63 2.08
N GLU A 101 -44.05 19.91 3.16
CA GLU A 101 -43.15 19.65 4.27
C GLU A 101 -41.85 19.00 3.78
N THR A 102 -41.96 17.99 2.90
CA THR A 102 -40.78 17.36 2.28
C THR A 102 -40.00 18.36 1.45
N ARG A 103 -40.67 19.20 0.65
CA ARG A 103 -40.01 20.19 -0.21
C ARG A 103 -39.22 21.20 0.61
N LEU A 104 -39.81 21.71 1.70
CA LEU A 104 -39.14 22.63 2.61
C LEU A 104 -37.92 21.99 3.30
N ALA A 105 -38.02 20.73 3.72
CA ALA A 105 -36.94 19.99 4.37
C ALA A 105 -35.69 19.76 3.49
N LEU A 106 -35.82 19.85 2.16
CA LEU A 106 -34.70 19.73 1.23
C LEU A 106 -33.87 21.01 1.08
N THR A 107 -34.32 22.13 1.65
CA THR A 107 -33.61 23.41 1.56
C THR A 107 -32.18 23.29 2.10
N GLY A 108 -31.22 23.77 1.31
CA GLY A 108 -29.79 23.76 1.69
C GLY A 108 -29.05 22.43 1.46
N LYS A 109 -29.72 21.41 0.92
CA LYS A 109 -29.12 20.10 0.56
C LYS A 109 -28.73 20.07 -0.93
N ASP A 110 -27.94 19.07 -1.33
CA ASP A 110 -27.63 18.81 -2.74
C ASP A 110 -28.70 17.87 -3.31
N VAL A 111 -29.66 18.40 -4.07
CA VAL A 111 -30.80 17.64 -4.61
C VAL A 111 -30.54 17.28 -6.07
N VAL A 112 -30.33 15.99 -6.33
CA VAL A 112 -30.05 15.42 -7.64
C VAL A 112 -31.32 14.85 -8.26
N PHE A 113 -31.82 15.51 -9.29
CA PHE A 113 -32.89 14.99 -10.12
C PHE A 113 -32.35 14.10 -11.23
N LEU A 114 -32.69 12.82 -11.18
CA LEU A 114 -32.43 11.85 -12.24
C LEU A 114 -33.55 11.92 -13.28
N ASP A 115 -33.32 12.68 -14.35
CA ASP A 115 -34.26 12.87 -15.46
C ASP A 115 -34.13 11.70 -16.44
N VAL A 116 -35.08 10.77 -16.37
CA VAL A 116 -35.12 9.53 -17.16
C VAL A 116 -36.23 9.64 -18.21
N SER A 117 -35.99 9.14 -19.41
CA SER A 117 -37.04 9.04 -20.43
C SER A 117 -38.09 7.99 -20.04
N LEU A 118 -39.35 8.22 -20.44
CA LEU A 118 -40.46 7.32 -20.13
C LEU A 118 -40.22 5.87 -20.59
N PRO A 119 -39.70 5.60 -21.80
CA PRO A 119 -39.40 4.23 -22.23
C PRO A 119 -38.36 3.53 -21.35
N GLN A 120 -37.32 4.26 -20.90
CA GLN A 120 -36.29 3.72 -20.02
C GLN A 120 -36.80 3.49 -18.60
N ALA A 121 -37.64 4.40 -18.09
CA ALA A 121 -38.30 4.24 -16.80
C ALA A 121 -39.18 2.99 -16.80
N GLU A 122 -40.00 2.79 -17.84
CA GLU A 122 -40.86 1.63 -18.01
C GLU A 122 -40.08 0.32 -18.05
N ALA A 123 -39.02 0.25 -18.88
CA ALA A 123 -38.16 -0.93 -18.99
C ALA A 123 -37.52 -1.34 -17.65
N ARG A 124 -37.19 -0.37 -16.79
CA ARG A 124 -36.58 -0.60 -15.47
C ARG A 124 -37.58 -0.91 -14.37
N VAL A 125 -38.86 -0.61 -14.57
CA VAL A 125 -39.94 -0.85 -13.59
C VAL A 125 -40.48 -2.29 -13.70
N GLY A 126 -40.45 -2.91 -14.88
CA GLY A 126 -40.87 -4.30 -15.10
C GLY A 126 -42.38 -4.57 -14.83
N LYS A 127 -42.79 -5.84 -14.73
CA LYS A 127 -44.18 -6.24 -14.39
C LYS A 127 -44.49 -5.93 -12.91
N ALA A 128 -44.98 -4.72 -12.65
CA ALA A 128 -45.81 -4.14 -11.57
C ALA A 128 -46.07 -4.82 -10.19
N ALA A 129 -45.48 -5.95 -9.80
CA ALA A 129 -45.96 -6.75 -8.67
C ALA A 129 -45.75 -6.12 -7.26
N ASN A 130 -44.83 -5.17 -7.10
CA ASN A 130 -44.47 -4.60 -5.78
C ASN A 130 -44.74 -3.09 -5.64
N ARG A 131 -45.53 -2.46 -6.53
CA ARG A 131 -45.76 -0.99 -6.51
C ARG A 131 -47.25 -0.64 -6.63
N PRO A 132 -47.94 -0.27 -5.54
CA PRO A 132 -49.40 -0.09 -5.49
C PRO A 132 -49.95 0.93 -6.50
N LEU A 133 -49.21 2.02 -6.74
CA LEU A 133 -49.63 3.10 -7.66
C LEU A 133 -49.47 2.74 -9.16
N LEU A 134 -48.86 1.60 -9.46
CA LEU A 134 -48.65 1.07 -10.81
C LEU A 134 -49.31 -0.31 -10.99
N ALA A 135 -49.92 -0.85 -9.93
CA ALA A 135 -50.73 -2.05 -10.00
C ALA A 135 -52.07 -1.71 -10.65
N HIS A 136 -52.55 -2.59 -11.53
CA HIS A 136 -53.85 -2.50 -12.24
C HIS A 136 -53.96 -1.48 -13.40
N SER A 137 -52.87 -0.96 -13.96
CA SER A 137 -52.94 -0.16 -15.20
C SER A 137 -52.70 -1.03 -16.45
N ASP A 138 -53.68 -1.11 -17.34
CA ASP A 138 -53.56 -1.79 -18.65
C ASP A 138 -52.51 -1.13 -19.57
N ASN A 139 -52.08 0.10 -19.23
CA ASN A 139 -51.04 0.85 -19.95
C ASN A 139 -50.10 1.57 -18.96
N LEU A 140 -48.99 0.90 -18.60
CA LEU A 140 -47.98 1.40 -17.65
C LEU A 140 -47.32 2.71 -18.14
N ASN A 141 -47.07 2.82 -19.45
CA ASN A 141 -46.49 4.00 -20.08
C ASN A 141 -47.36 5.25 -19.88
N ALA A 142 -48.66 5.14 -20.12
CA ALA A 142 -49.61 6.25 -19.92
C ALA A 142 -49.65 6.72 -18.46
N LYS A 143 -49.55 5.79 -17.49
CA LYS A 143 -49.53 6.15 -16.07
C LYS A 143 -48.22 6.82 -15.66
N LEU A 144 -47.08 6.33 -16.14
CA LEU A 144 -45.78 6.97 -15.92
C LEU A 144 -45.74 8.38 -16.55
N ALA A 145 -46.34 8.56 -17.72
CA ALA A 145 -46.47 9.87 -18.37
C ALA A 145 -47.31 10.84 -17.53
N GLN A 146 -48.46 10.39 -17.00
CA GLN A 146 -49.29 11.19 -16.09
C GLN A 146 -48.53 11.60 -14.82
N LEU A 147 -47.82 10.65 -14.19
CA LEU A 147 -47.02 10.93 -13.00
C LEU A 147 -45.85 11.87 -13.30
N ALA A 148 -45.21 11.74 -14.47
CA ALA A 148 -44.15 12.63 -14.90
C ALA A 148 -44.67 14.05 -15.08
N ALA A 149 -45.78 14.23 -15.80
CA ALA A 149 -46.41 15.54 -15.99
C ALA A 149 -46.80 16.19 -14.66
N ALA A 150 -47.43 15.44 -13.75
CA ALA A 150 -47.89 15.97 -12.47
C ALA A 150 -46.75 16.34 -11.49
N ARG A 151 -45.57 15.71 -11.62
CA ARG A 151 -44.47 15.85 -10.64
C ARG A 151 -43.25 16.60 -11.16
N ARG A 152 -43.13 16.81 -12.47
CA ARG A 152 -41.94 17.41 -13.10
C ARG A 152 -41.61 18.78 -12.52
N ASP A 153 -42.58 19.66 -12.37
CA ASP A 153 -42.35 21.01 -11.85
C ASP A 153 -41.83 20.99 -10.41
N SER A 154 -42.34 20.06 -9.59
CA SER A 154 -41.85 19.87 -8.22
C SER A 154 -40.41 19.33 -8.19
N TYR A 155 -40.04 18.44 -9.13
CA TYR A 155 -38.67 17.98 -9.24
C TYR A 155 -37.72 19.09 -9.69
N LEU A 156 -38.11 19.86 -10.71
CA LEU A 156 -37.31 20.97 -11.23
C LEU A 156 -37.11 22.06 -10.18
N ALA A 157 -38.17 22.40 -9.43
CA ALA A 157 -38.10 23.41 -8.37
C ALA A 157 -37.19 22.99 -7.21
N ALA A 158 -37.12 21.70 -6.89
CA ALA A 158 -36.29 21.18 -5.80
C ALA A 158 -34.84 20.87 -6.21
N ALA A 159 -34.58 20.61 -7.50
CA ALA A 159 -33.28 20.14 -7.97
C ALA A 159 -32.21 21.24 -7.91
N THR A 160 -31.07 20.92 -7.29
CA THR A 160 -29.83 21.70 -7.42
C THR A 160 -28.94 21.18 -8.55
N LEU A 161 -29.17 19.94 -8.99
CA LEU A 161 -28.49 19.31 -10.11
C LEU A 161 -29.47 18.41 -10.88
N ILE A 162 -29.50 18.54 -12.21
CA ILE A 162 -30.28 17.67 -13.10
C ILE A 162 -29.31 16.80 -13.89
N VAL A 163 -29.54 15.48 -13.87
CA VAL A 163 -28.69 14.51 -14.57
C VAL A 163 -29.55 13.60 -15.46
N PRO A 164 -29.30 13.55 -16.78
CA PRO A 164 -29.91 12.56 -17.65
C PRO A 164 -29.58 11.14 -17.19
N ALA A 165 -30.61 10.31 -17.03
CA ALA A 165 -30.51 9.00 -16.37
C ALA A 165 -30.72 7.80 -17.31
N ASP A 166 -30.69 8.03 -18.62
CA ASP A 166 -30.91 6.99 -19.65
C ASP A 166 -29.68 6.09 -19.88
N GLY A 167 -28.48 6.58 -19.54
CA GLY A 167 -27.23 5.82 -19.65
C GLY A 167 -27.06 4.71 -18.60
N SER A 168 -25.91 4.04 -18.64
CA SER A 168 -25.52 3.03 -17.66
C SER A 168 -25.35 3.62 -16.26
N LEU A 169 -25.47 2.78 -15.21
CA LEU A 169 -25.24 3.22 -13.82
C LEU A 169 -23.89 3.90 -13.63
N SER A 170 -22.85 3.44 -14.33
CA SER A 170 -21.51 4.02 -14.22
C SER A 170 -21.43 5.41 -14.86
N GLU A 171 -22.08 5.63 -15.99
CA GLU A 171 -22.11 6.93 -16.68
C GLU A 171 -22.90 7.95 -15.86
N VAL A 172 -24.11 7.57 -15.44
CA VAL A 172 -25.00 8.43 -14.63
C VAL A 172 -24.33 8.79 -13.31
N SER A 173 -23.78 7.82 -12.57
CA SER A 173 -23.05 8.11 -11.32
C SER A 173 -21.81 8.99 -11.53
N SER A 174 -21.14 8.89 -12.68
CA SER A 174 -20.01 9.77 -13.00
C SER A 174 -20.47 11.19 -13.32
N ALA A 175 -21.60 11.35 -14.02
CA ALA A 175 -22.20 12.65 -14.28
C ALA A 175 -22.66 13.33 -12.98
N VAL A 176 -23.26 12.58 -12.05
CA VAL A 176 -23.62 13.07 -10.72
C VAL A 176 -22.39 13.55 -9.95
N MET A 177 -21.33 12.73 -9.88
CA MET A 177 -20.08 13.11 -9.18
C MET A 177 -19.46 14.38 -9.77
N ARG A 178 -19.44 14.51 -11.11
CA ARG A 178 -18.97 15.73 -11.80
C ARG A 178 -19.85 16.94 -11.49
N GLY A 179 -21.17 16.82 -11.61
CA GLY A 179 -22.10 17.91 -11.39
C GLY A 179 -22.12 18.42 -9.95
N LEU A 180 -21.86 17.54 -8.98
CA LEU A 180 -21.69 17.91 -7.57
C LEU A 180 -20.27 18.39 -7.22
N GLY A 181 -19.34 18.42 -8.18
CA GLY A 181 -17.94 18.77 -7.94
C GLY A 181 -17.20 17.79 -7.02
N ARG A 182 -17.68 16.55 -6.89
CA ARG A 182 -17.11 15.54 -5.97
C ARG A 182 -16.09 14.66 -6.69
N LYS A 183 -14.96 14.40 -6.02
CA LYS A 183 -13.96 13.42 -6.46
C LYS A 183 -14.19 12.08 -5.77
N LYS A 184 -13.87 10.97 -6.44
CA LYS A 184 -13.92 9.62 -5.85
C LYS A 184 -12.98 9.57 -4.64
N ALA A 185 -13.48 9.18 -3.47
CA ALA A 185 -12.63 8.88 -2.34
C ALA A 185 -11.86 7.59 -2.64
N LEU A 186 -10.55 7.69 -2.87
CA LEU A 186 -9.70 6.51 -2.98
C LEU A 186 -9.48 5.95 -1.57
N PRO A 187 -9.57 4.62 -1.37
CA PRO A 187 -9.56 4.04 -0.03
C PRO A 187 -8.20 4.23 0.66
N VAL A 188 -8.26 4.74 1.90
CA VAL A 188 -7.13 4.74 2.85
C VAL A 188 -7.08 3.38 3.53
N ARG A 189 -5.90 2.73 3.50
CA ARG A 189 -5.67 1.48 4.23
C ARG A 189 -4.90 1.78 5.51
N ARG A 190 -5.30 1.18 6.63
CA ARG A 190 -4.64 1.39 7.93
C ARG A 190 -4.09 0.07 8.46
N TYR A 191 -2.87 0.10 8.98
CA TYR A 191 -2.20 -1.06 9.56
C TYR A 191 -1.65 -0.72 10.94
N ASN A 192 -1.76 -1.68 11.87
CA ASN A 192 -1.03 -1.66 13.14
C ASN A 192 0.00 -2.79 13.10
N LEU A 193 1.28 -2.43 13.07
CA LEU A 193 2.38 -3.37 12.93
C LEU A 193 3.06 -3.69 14.27
N GLY A 194 2.57 -3.14 15.39
CA GLY A 194 3.21 -3.32 16.70
C GLY A 194 3.30 -4.77 17.17
N SER A 195 2.42 -5.66 16.68
CA SER A 195 2.51 -7.10 16.95
C SER A 195 3.71 -7.77 16.29
N LEU A 196 4.38 -7.12 15.33
CA LEU A 196 5.58 -7.62 14.65
C LEU A 196 6.87 -7.24 15.38
N ALA A 197 6.81 -6.48 16.47
CA ALA A 197 7.98 -6.03 17.23
C ALA A 197 8.55 -7.11 18.18
N ALA A 198 7.77 -8.15 18.48
CA ALA A 198 8.20 -9.25 19.34
C ALA A 198 9.20 -10.14 18.57
N LEU A 199 10.45 -10.15 19.04
CA LEU A 199 11.46 -11.07 18.56
C LEU A 199 11.22 -12.49 19.10
N PRO A 200 11.57 -13.54 18.35
CA PRO A 200 11.64 -14.90 18.86
C PRO A 200 12.60 -14.99 20.06
N GLU A 201 12.28 -15.84 21.05
CA GLU A 201 13.17 -16.11 22.18
C GLU A 201 14.51 -16.70 21.70
N GLN A 202 15.61 -16.23 22.28
CA GLN A 202 16.95 -16.79 22.05
C GLN A 202 17.27 -17.88 23.08
N ASN A 203 17.54 -19.10 22.62
CA ASN A 203 17.95 -20.22 23.46
C ASN A 203 19.47 -20.24 23.76
N GLY A 204 20.04 -19.10 24.14
CA GLY A 204 21.46 -18.99 24.53
C GLY A 204 22.50 -19.26 23.42
N GLU A 205 22.08 -19.53 22.18
CA GLU A 205 22.96 -19.66 21.02
C GLU A 205 23.48 -18.29 20.55
N LYS A 206 24.72 -18.25 20.03
CA LYS A 206 25.33 -17.04 19.42
C LYS A 206 24.64 -16.58 18.11
N THR A 207 23.63 -17.30 17.64
CA THR A 207 22.91 -17.01 16.40
C THR A 207 21.43 -16.89 16.70
N ARG A 208 20.81 -15.81 16.23
CA ARG A 208 19.36 -15.66 16.23
C ARG A 208 18.76 -16.27 14.98
N VAL A 209 17.64 -16.96 15.12
CA VAL A 209 16.89 -17.53 13.99
C VAL A 209 15.51 -16.88 13.93
N ILE A 210 15.19 -16.27 12.79
CA ILE A 210 13.93 -15.58 12.54
C ILE A 210 13.17 -16.35 11.46
N PRO A 211 11.97 -16.90 11.75
CA PRO A 211 11.20 -17.65 10.77
C PRO A 211 10.48 -16.70 9.80
N VAL A 212 10.43 -17.11 8.53
CA VAL A 212 9.53 -16.55 7.52
C VAL A 212 8.56 -17.65 7.12
N THR A 213 7.27 -17.48 7.40
CA THR A 213 6.27 -18.56 7.32
C THR A 213 5.44 -18.55 6.03
N SER A 214 5.81 -17.72 5.04
CA SER A 214 5.14 -17.71 3.74
C SER A 214 5.62 -18.85 2.83
N GLY A 215 4.72 -19.42 2.02
CA GLY A 215 5.06 -20.50 1.09
C GLY A 215 5.51 -21.77 1.81
N ALA A 216 6.63 -22.35 1.40
CA ALA A 216 7.25 -23.50 2.08
C ALA A 216 7.91 -23.12 3.42
N GLY A 217 8.03 -21.83 3.70
CA GLY A 217 8.75 -21.29 4.85
C GLY A 217 10.28 -21.39 4.70
N TYR A 218 11.00 -20.49 5.35
CA TYR A 218 12.45 -20.53 5.46
C TYR A 218 12.92 -19.78 6.71
N GLN A 219 14.19 -19.91 7.04
CA GLN A 219 14.79 -19.27 8.21
C GLN A 219 15.81 -18.20 7.82
N VAL A 220 15.85 -17.13 8.59
CA VAL A 220 16.91 -16.11 8.56
C VAL A 220 17.78 -16.28 9.80
N SER A 221 19.05 -16.65 9.62
CA SER A 221 20.02 -16.75 10.71
C SER A 221 20.82 -15.45 10.81
N VAL A 222 20.99 -14.90 12.01
CA VAL A 222 21.71 -13.64 12.26
C VAL A 222 22.73 -13.84 13.36
N GLY A 223 24.00 -13.51 13.10
CA GLY A 223 25.06 -13.59 14.10
C GLY A 223 26.46 -13.58 13.48
N GLN A 224 27.49 -13.61 14.32
CA GLN A 224 28.89 -13.66 13.87
C GLN A 224 29.32 -15.09 13.49
N GLY A 225 30.16 -15.20 12.46
CA GLY A 225 30.70 -16.47 11.97
C GLY A 225 29.63 -17.45 11.47
N THR A 226 28.44 -16.96 11.12
CA THR A 226 27.30 -17.80 10.72
C THR A 226 27.42 -18.34 9.30
N ALA A 227 28.37 -17.86 8.47
CA ALA A 227 28.63 -18.38 7.14
C ALA A 227 28.92 -19.89 7.13
N VAL A 228 29.43 -20.46 8.23
CA VAL A 228 29.64 -21.92 8.39
C VAL A 228 28.35 -22.73 8.28
N ARG A 229 27.19 -22.12 8.53
CA ARG A 229 25.88 -22.76 8.41
C ARG A 229 25.56 -23.15 6.96
N VAL A 230 26.15 -22.47 5.97
CA VAL A 230 26.02 -22.87 4.56
C VAL A 230 26.51 -24.30 4.39
N SER A 231 27.70 -24.64 4.91
CA SER A 231 28.22 -26.00 4.84
C SER A 231 27.33 -27.00 5.58
N GLN A 232 26.84 -26.65 6.76
CA GLN A 232 25.95 -27.53 7.56
C GLN A 232 24.66 -27.88 6.81
N MET A 233 24.05 -26.91 6.13
CA MET A 233 22.84 -27.11 5.35
C MET A 233 23.04 -27.98 4.11
N LEU A 234 24.25 -27.98 3.55
CA LEU A 234 24.58 -28.69 2.32
C LEU A 234 25.16 -30.09 2.57
N GLN A 235 25.47 -30.43 3.83
CA GLN A 235 26.21 -31.65 4.19
C GLN A 235 25.44 -32.96 4.02
N GLU A 236 24.10 -32.93 3.97
CA GLU A 236 23.29 -34.17 3.89
C GLU A 236 23.64 -35.02 2.66
N ARG A 237 24.08 -34.40 1.57
CA ARG A 237 24.48 -35.09 0.34
C ARG A 237 25.52 -34.32 -0.47
N PRO A 238 26.49 -35.01 -1.09
CA PRO A 238 27.35 -34.43 -2.10
C PRO A 238 26.52 -33.92 -3.29
N ARG A 239 26.68 -32.65 -3.63
CA ARG A 239 26.05 -32.04 -4.82
C ARG A 239 26.91 -30.93 -5.39
N LYS A 240 26.49 -30.37 -6.52
CA LYS A 240 27.14 -29.19 -7.10
C LYS A 240 26.60 -27.93 -6.45
N VAL A 241 27.51 -26.99 -6.18
CA VAL A 241 27.19 -25.67 -5.63
C VAL A 241 27.66 -24.61 -6.60
N PHE A 242 26.73 -23.80 -7.09
CA PHE A 242 27.02 -22.64 -7.92
C PHE A 242 27.17 -21.42 -7.01
N LEU A 243 28.41 -21.06 -6.68
CA LEU A 243 28.71 -19.97 -5.78
C LEU A 243 28.92 -18.68 -6.58
N ILE A 244 27.96 -17.77 -6.47
CA ILE A 244 27.91 -16.49 -7.18
C ILE A 244 28.39 -15.38 -6.25
N SER A 245 29.36 -14.58 -6.70
CA SER A 245 29.89 -13.45 -5.93
C SER A 245 30.47 -12.32 -6.80
N PRO A 246 30.55 -11.07 -6.32
CA PRO A 246 31.27 -9.98 -6.99
C PRO A 246 32.79 -9.99 -6.68
N PRO A 247 33.63 -9.30 -7.49
CA PRO A 247 35.08 -9.25 -7.31
C PRO A 247 35.59 -8.79 -5.92
N PRO A 248 34.96 -7.82 -5.22
CA PRO A 248 35.39 -7.45 -3.88
C PRO A 248 35.32 -8.60 -2.85
N LEU A 249 34.56 -9.66 -3.16
CA LEU A 249 34.36 -10.82 -2.30
C LEU A 249 35.09 -12.07 -2.78
N SER A 250 35.97 -12.01 -3.79
CA SER A 250 36.65 -13.21 -4.32
C SER A 250 37.51 -13.93 -3.28
N GLY A 251 38.02 -13.24 -2.25
CA GLY A 251 38.68 -13.86 -1.10
C GLY A 251 37.71 -14.70 -0.25
N ALA A 252 36.59 -14.10 0.16
CA ALA A 252 35.54 -14.79 0.91
C ALA A 252 34.92 -15.94 0.12
N ALA A 253 34.69 -15.77 -1.17
CA ALA A 253 34.16 -16.80 -2.06
C ALA A 253 35.09 -18.02 -2.15
N ARG A 254 36.42 -17.80 -2.27
CA ARG A 254 37.42 -18.89 -2.25
C ARG A 254 37.48 -19.63 -0.91
N ASN A 255 37.39 -18.90 0.20
CA ASN A 255 37.35 -19.52 1.52
C ASN A 255 36.09 -20.39 1.69
N LEU A 256 34.93 -19.87 1.30
CA LEU A 256 33.67 -20.63 1.34
C LEU A 256 33.70 -21.84 0.40
N ALA A 257 34.20 -21.67 -0.84
CA ALA A 257 34.37 -22.78 -1.78
C ALA A 257 35.29 -23.88 -1.22
N THR A 258 36.37 -23.50 -0.54
CA THR A 258 37.29 -24.45 0.11
C THR A 258 36.59 -25.23 1.22
N ALA A 259 35.86 -24.53 2.10
CA ALA A 259 35.10 -25.17 3.18
C ALA A 259 34.01 -26.12 2.65
N LEU A 260 33.30 -25.72 1.58
CA LEU A 260 32.29 -26.55 0.94
C LEU A 260 32.91 -27.78 0.26
N THR A 261 34.03 -27.62 -0.43
CA THR A 261 34.76 -28.74 -1.04
C THR A 261 35.25 -29.73 0.01
N GLN A 262 35.76 -29.24 1.16
CA GLN A 262 36.14 -30.09 2.30
C GLN A 262 34.94 -30.84 2.90
N SER A 263 33.73 -30.30 2.80
CA SER A 263 32.49 -30.97 3.20
C SER A 263 31.89 -31.90 2.11
N GLY A 264 32.65 -32.19 1.04
CA GLY A 264 32.26 -33.12 -0.01
C GLY A 264 31.43 -32.53 -1.16
N GLN A 265 31.31 -31.20 -1.24
CA GLN A 265 30.58 -30.53 -2.32
C GLN A 265 31.48 -30.28 -3.55
N VAL A 266 30.87 -30.22 -4.74
CA VAL A 266 31.56 -29.80 -5.97
C VAL A 266 31.23 -28.34 -6.26
N VAL A 267 32.18 -27.43 -6.02
CA VAL A 267 31.90 -25.98 -6.11
C VAL A 267 32.31 -25.41 -7.46
N LYS A 268 31.39 -24.71 -8.13
CA LYS A 268 31.67 -23.87 -9.29
C LYS A 268 31.52 -22.40 -8.89
N LEU A 269 32.62 -21.66 -8.95
CA LEU A 269 32.63 -20.21 -8.76
C LEU A 269 32.12 -19.50 -10.02
N PHE A 270 31.29 -18.48 -9.83
CA PHE A 270 30.86 -17.56 -10.88
C PHE A 270 30.96 -16.12 -10.37
N GLU A 271 31.86 -15.36 -10.99
CA GLU A 271 32.06 -13.95 -10.66
C GLU A 271 31.21 -13.07 -11.58
N HIS A 272 30.53 -12.07 -11.02
CA HIS A 272 29.70 -11.12 -11.78
C HIS A 272 30.15 -9.67 -11.54
N PRO A 273 29.83 -8.70 -12.42
CA PRO A 273 30.17 -7.30 -12.20
C PRO A 273 29.61 -6.77 -10.87
N ASP A 274 30.39 -5.94 -10.17
CA ASP A 274 29.98 -5.39 -8.88
C ASP A 274 28.76 -4.43 -8.99
N GLY A 275 28.01 -4.32 -7.89
CA GLY A 275 26.84 -3.45 -7.79
C GLY A 275 25.72 -3.79 -8.79
N GLU A 276 25.06 -2.75 -9.29
CA GLU A 276 23.91 -2.89 -10.20
C GLU A 276 24.24 -3.53 -11.55
N GLY A 277 25.53 -3.58 -11.93
CA GLY A 277 26.00 -4.27 -13.14
C GLY A 277 25.64 -5.76 -13.15
N ALA A 278 25.52 -6.38 -11.96
CA ALA A 278 25.08 -7.76 -11.78
C ALA A 278 23.70 -8.02 -12.41
N LYS A 279 22.80 -7.03 -12.37
CA LYS A 279 21.38 -7.19 -12.71
C LYS A 279 21.09 -7.04 -14.20
N ASN A 280 22.08 -7.30 -15.05
CA ASN A 280 21.91 -7.26 -16.50
C ASN A 280 21.52 -8.65 -17.02
N ILE A 281 20.55 -8.73 -17.94
CA ILE A 281 20.12 -10.00 -18.55
C ILE A 281 21.28 -10.80 -19.18
N ARG A 282 22.31 -10.13 -19.71
CA ARG A 282 23.49 -10.81 -20.28
C ARG A 282 24.27 -11.58 -19.22
N ILE A 283 24.39 -11.04 -18.01
CA ILE A 283 25.05 -11.71 -16.89
C ILE A 283 24.25 -12.94 -16.43
N VAL A 284 22.92 -12.83 -16.45
CA VAL A 284 22.02 -13.97 -16.19
C VAL A 284 22.17 -15.06 -17.25
N GLU A 285 22.26 -14.68 -18.52
CA GLU A 285 22.51 -15.62 -19.62
C GLU A 285 23.86 -16.34 -19.45
N ASP A 286 24.92 -15.61 -19.10
CA ASP A 286 26.24 -16.19 -18.83
C ASP A 286 26.21 -17.15 -17.63
N ALA A 287 25.45 -16.82 -16.58
CA ALA A 287 25.23 -17.72 -15.45
C ALA A 287 24.50 -19.01 -15.87
N TRP A 288 23.43 -18.92 -16.66
CA TRP A 288 22.74 -20.11 -17.20
C TRP A 288 23.64 -20.94 -18.13
N ARG A 289 24.47 -20.30 -18.95
CA ARG A 289 25.46 -21.00 -19.79
C ARG A 289 26.41 -21.80 -18.93
N CYS A 290 26.96 -21.19 -17.88
CA CYS A 290 27.87 -21.84 -16.94
C CYS A 290 27.19 -23.03 -16.23
N LEU A 291 25.94 -22.87 -15.77
CA LEU A 291 25.16 -23.97 -15.18
C LEU A 291 24.98 -25.13 -16.17
N GLY A 292 24.68 -24.83 -17.43
CA GLY A 292 24.51 -25.83 -18.49
C GLY A 292 25.80 -26.58 -18.84
N GLU A 293 26.89 -25.86 -19.06
CA GLU A 293 28.22 -26.42 -19.39
C GLU A 293 28.79 -27.29 -18.26
N ASN A 294 28.42 -26.99 -17.01
CA ASN A 294 28.84 -27.76 -15.84
C ASN A 294 27.79 -28.78 -15.40
N HIS A 295 26.75 -29.00 -16.21
CA HIS A 295 25.68 -30.00 -16.00
C HIS A 295 25.02 -29.91 -14.62
N PHE A 296 24.58 -28.71 -14.21
CA PHE A 296 23.79 -28.52 -12.99
C PHE A 296 22.38 -29.10 -13.16
N SER A 297 21.93 -29.85 -12.16
CA SER A 297 20.66 -30.55 -12.08
C SER A 297 19.67 -29.86 -11.13
N ARG A 298 18.46 -30.41 -10.97
CA ARG A 298 17.44 -29.90 -10.04
C ARG A 298 17.79 -30.09 -8.56
N GLU A 299 18.77 -30.92 -8.29
CA GLU A 299 19.18 -31.32 -6.95
C GLU A 299 20.34 -30.46 -6.42
N ASP A 300 20.98 -29.70 -7.31
CA ASP A 300 22.07 -28.78 -6.99
C ASP A 300 21.57 -27.46 -6.42
N ALA A 301 22.48 -26.62 -5.93
CA ALA A 301 22.14 -25.36 -5.27
C ALA A 301 22.93 -24.16 -5.79
N VAL A 302 22.29 -22.99 -5.73
CA VAL A 302 22.93 -21.68 -5.87
C VAL A 302 23.22 -21.12 -4.49
N VAL A 303 24.42 -20.59 -4.28
CA VAL A 303 24.77 -19.80 -3.10
C VAL A 303 25.09 -18.38 -3.56
N ALA A 304 24.33 -17.40 -3.08
CA ALA A 304 24.48 -16.00 -3.42
C ALA A 304 25.26 -15.25 -2.33
N LEU A 305 26.56 -15.02 -2.54
CA LEU A 305 27.44 -14.30 -1.61
C LEU A 305 27.64 -12.86 -2.10
N GLY A 306 26.93 -11.90 -1.51
CA GLY A 306 27.06 -10.49 -1.92
C GLY A 306 25.96 -9.56 -1.40
N GLY A 307 25.90 -8.36 -1.96
CA GLY A 307 24.85 -7.38 -1.65
C GLY A 307 23.52 -7.68 -2.35
N GLY A 308 22.57 -6.73 -2.28
CA GLY A 308 21.22 -6.92 -2.80
C GLY A 308 21.17 -7.22 -4.31
N ALA A 309 22.08 -6.64 -5.10
CA ALA A 309 22.16 -6.92 -6.53
C ALA A 309 22.58 -8.37 -6.83
N THR A 310 23.51 -8.92 -6.04
CA THR A 310 23.92 -10.33 -6.11
C THR A 310 22.76 -11.24 -5.73
N THR A 311 22.07 -10.98 -4.62
CA THR A 311 20.96 -11.85 -4.16
C THR A 311 19.76 -11.80 -5.10
N ASP A 312 19.43 -10.63 -5.66
CA ASP A 312 18.35 -10.48 -6.63
C ASP A 312 18.64 -11.25 -7.92
N MET A 313 19.85 -11.10 -8.47
CA MET A 313 20.25 -11.76 -9.70
C MET A 313 20.38 -13.27 -9.52
N ALA A 314 21.08 -13.72 -8.47
CA ALA A 314 21.29 -15.13 -8.17
C ALA A 314 19.96 -15.85 -7.87
N GLY A 315 19.06 -15.19 -7.13
CA GLY A 315 17.72 -15.70 -6.89
C GLY A 315 16.90 -15.81 -8.19
N PHE A 316 17.07 -14.89 -9.15
CA PHE A 316 16.40 -14.98 -10.45
C PHE A 316 16.98 -16.11 -11.30
N VAL A 317 18.32 -16.27 -11.32
CA VAL A 317 19.01 -17.41 -11.96
C VAL A 317 18.48 -18.73 -11.40
N ALA A 318 18.40 -18.87 -10.08
CA ALA A 318 17.90 -20.08 -9.43
C ALA A 318 16.41 -20.34 -9.73
N ALA A 319 15.60 -19.29 -9.77
CA ALA A 319 14.16 -19.39 -10.06
C ALA A 319 13.87 -19.90 -11.47
N THR A 320 14.71 -19.57 -12.45
CA THR A 320 14.47 -19.87 -13.87
C THR A 320 15.28 -21.06 -14.37
N TRP A 321 16.42 -21.38 -13.76
CA TRP A 321 17.20 -22.56 -14.12
C TRP A 321 16.42 -23.84 -13.84
N LEU A 322 16.19 -24.67 -14.86
CA LEU A 322 15.39 -25.91 -14.78
C LEU A 322 13.98 -25.73 -14.17
N ARG A 323 13.45 -24.50 -14.19
CA ARG A 323 12.20 -24.04 -13.56
C ARG A 323 12.22 -24.00 -12.03
N GLY A 324 13.40 -23.85 -11.44
CA GLY A 324 13.59 -23.72 -10.00
C GLY A 324 14.61 -24.73 -9.48
N ILE A 325 15.68 -24.22 -8.87
CA ILE A 325 16.60 -24.98 -8.03
C ILE A 325 16.81 -24.28 -6.69
N GLU A 326 17.44 -24.96 -5.74
CA GLU A 326 17.65 -24.41 -4.41
C GLU A 326 18.54 -23.15 -4.44
N VAL A 327 18.22 -22.16 -3.60
CA VAL A 327 19.05 -20.97 -3.41
C VAL A 327 19.20 -20.63 -1.94
N ILE A 328 20.45 -20.37 -1.53
CA ILE A 328 20.81 -19.87 -0.19
C ILE A 328 21.42 -18.48 -0.36
N ASN A 329 20.87 -17.50 0.36
CA ASN A 329 21.39 -16.14 0.35
C ASN A 329 22.36 -15.93 1.52
N LEU A 330 23.57 -15.46 1.23
CA LEU A 330 24.59 -15.03 2.19
C LEU A 330 24.83 -13.52 2.00
N PRO A 331 23.89 -12.65 2.42
CA PRO A 331 23.99 -11.21 2.23
C PRO A 331 25.19 -10.61 2.98
N THR A 332 25.96 -9.75 2.30
CA THR A 332 27.17 -9.12 2.87
C THR A 332 27.08 -7.61 3.06
N SER A 333 25.97 -6.99 2.62
CA SER A 333 25.67 -5.59 2.94
C SER A 333 24.51 -5.48 3.91
N LEU A 334 24.50 -4.44 4.74
CA LEU A 334 23.42 -4.23 5.71
C LEU A 334 22.05 -4.13 5.02
N LEU A 335 21.97 -3.40 3.90
CA LEU A 335 20.75 -3.31 3.08
C LEU A 335 20.27 -4.69 2.60
N ALA A 336 21.18 -5.57 2.20
CA ALA A 336 20.81 -6.91 1.77
C ALA A 336 20.31 -7.78 2.92
N MET A 337 20.93 -7.68 4.10
CA MET A 337 20.56 -8.44 5.29
C MET A 337 19.15 -8.09 5.77
N VAL A 338 18.83 -6.80 5.89
CA VAL A 338 17.56 -6.34 6.49
C VAL A 338 16.43 -6.19 5.47
N ASP A 339 16.78 -6.09 4.19
CA ASP A 339 15.82 -5.91 3.11
C ASP A 339 16.01 -6.94 1.98
N ALA A 340 16.92 -6.74 1.02
CA ALA A 340 16.86 -7.42 -0.28
C ALA A 340 16.83 -8.97 -0.21
N ALA A 341 17.61 -9.59 0.69
CA ALA A 341 17.68 -11.05 0.79
C ALA A 341 16.42 -11.69 1.41
N VAL A 342 15.57 -10.89 2.07
CA VAL A 342 14.37 -11.36 2.79
C VAL A 342 13.11 -11.06 1.96
N GLY A 343 12.33 -12.10 1.69
CA GLY A 343 10.99 -12.01 1.11
C GLY A 343 10.87 -12.42 -0.35
N GLY A 344 11.89 -13.10 -0.88
CA GLY A 344 11.84 -13.86 -2.12
C GLY A 344 11.58 -13.03 -3.39
N LYS A 345 11.73 -11.71 -3.35
CA LYS A 345 11.71 -10.92 -4.58
C LYS A 345 13.07 -11.05 -5.24
N THR A 346 13.08 -11.54 -6.47
CA THR A 346 14.30 -11.65 -7.28
C THR A 346 14.05 -10.95 -8.59
N GLY A 347 15.09 -10.46 -9.24
CA GLY A 347 14.89 -9.76 -10.50
C GLY A 347 16.11 -9.07 -11.07
N ILE A 348 15.89 -8.55 -12.27
CA ILE A 348 16.91 -7.91 -13.08
C ILE A 348 16.40 -6.59 -13.66
N ASN A 349 17.37 -5.81 -14.12
CA ASN A 349 17.13 -4.54 -14.77
C ASN A 349 17.02 -4.75 -16.29
N THR A 350 16.19 -3.92 -16.91
CA THR A 350 16.08 -3.81 -18.37
C THR A 350 16.42 -2.39 -18.78
N SER A 351 16.57 -2.14 -20.08
CA SER A 351 16.75 -0.78 -20.61
C SER A 351 15.59 0.17 -20.24
N LEU A 352 14.41 -0.38 -19.91
CA LEU A 352 13.23 0.40 -19.51
C LEU A 352 13.19 0.72 -18.01
N GLY A 353 14.01 0.06 -17.19
CA GLY A 353 14.07 0.33 -15.75
C GLY A 353 14.51 -0.85 -14.90
N LYS A 354 14.71 -0.57 -13.60
CA LYS A 354 15.11 -1.56 -12.59
C LYS A 354 13.95 -2.46 -12.17
N ASN A 355 14.27 -3.72 -11.82
CA ASN A 355 13.33 -4.67 -11.22
C ASN A 355 12.00 -4.84 -11.98
N LEU A 356 12.01 -4.66 -13.30
CA LEU A 356 10.81 -4.82 -14.11
C LEU A 356 10.52 -6.30 -14.42
N VAL A 357 11.58 -7.10 -14.55
CA VAL A 357 11.54 -8.54 -14.82
C VAL A 357 12.10 -9.26 -13.61
N GLY A 358 11.38 -10.27 -13.11
CA GLY A 358 11.75 -10.96 -11.90
C GLY A 358 10.80 -12.09 -11.53
N SER A 359 11.00 -12.68 -10.36
CA SER A 359 10.18 -13.75 -9.80
C SER A 359 9.97 -13.56 -8.29
N PHE A 360 8.87 -14.10 -7.78
CA PHE A 360 8.70 -14.35 -6.35
C PHE A 360 9.21 -15.76 -6.06
N TYR A 361 10.48 -15.87 -5.67
CA TYR A 361 11.20 -17.11 -5.40
C TYR A 361 11.91 -17.04 -4.03
N PRO A 362 11.27 -17.54 -2.96
CA PRO A 362 11.87 -17.58 -1.63
C PRO A 362 13.14 -18.46 -1.60
N PRO A 363 14.20 -18.03 -0.89
CA PRO A 363 15.36 -18.88 -0.67
C PRO A 363 15.06 -19.99 0.34
N SER A 364 15.88 -21.04 0.36
CA SER A 364 15.82 -22.08 1.39
C SER A 364 16.36 -21.58 2.74
N ALA A 365 17.29 -20.63 2.72
CA ALA A 365 17.73 -19.89 3.89
C ALA A 365 18.37 -18.55 3.53
N VAL A 366 18.37 -17.66 4.52
CA VAL A 366 19.17 -16.43 4.51
C VAL A 366 20.11 -16.47 5.70
N ILE A 367 21.41 -16.26 5.47
CA ILE A 367 22.45 -16.31 6.50
C ILE A 367 23.10 -14.94 6.58
N CYS A 368 22.78 -14.17 7.62
CA CYS A 368 23.32 -12.85 7.88
C CYS A 368 24.53 -12.97 8.80
N ASP A 369 25.72 -13.16 8.21
CA ASP A 369 26.98 -13.12 8.93
C ASP A 369 27.44 -11.68 9.16
N LEU A 370 27.38 -11.23 10.41
CA LEU A 370 27.64 -9.85 10.78
C LEU A 370 29.11 -9.45 10.58
N ASP A 371 30.03 -10.42 10.48
CA ASP A 371 31.45 -10.14 10.31
C ASP A 371 31.75 -9.41 8.98
N TYR A 372 30.94 -9.63 7.94
CA TYR A 372 31.07 -8.91 6.67
C TYR A 372 30.86 -7.39 6.80
N LEU A 373 30.07 -6.95 7.78
CA LEU A 373 29.78 -5.53 7.97
C LEU A 373 31.01 -4.72 8.43
N SER A 374 31.99 -5.39 9.07
CA SER A 374 33.24 -4.75 9.50
C SER A 374 34.10 -4.25 8.33
N THR A 375 33.94 -4.86 7.15
CA THR A 375 34.66 -4.52 5.92
C THR A 375 33.83 -3.70 4.93
N LEU A 376 32.56 -3.43 5.26
CA LEU A 376 31.65 -2.72 4.37
C LEU A 376 32.03 -1.23 4.30
N PRO A 377 32.05 -0.60 3.10
CA PRO A 377 32.32 0.84 3.01
C PRO A 377 31.34 1.65 3.88
N PRO A 378 31.80 2.67 4.64
CA PRO A 378 30.95 3.41 5.58
C PRO A 378 29.66 3.96 4.96
N ARG A 379 29.73 4.50 3.73
CA ARG A 379 28.55 5.00 3.00
C ARG A 379 27.48 3.91 2.77
N GLN A 380 27.88 2.67 2.53
CA GLN A 380 26.96 1.53 2.35
C GLN A 380 26.34 1.08 3.68
N LEU A 381 27.10 1.17 4.79
CA LEU A 381 26.56 0.93 6.13
C LEU A 381 25.48 1.97 6.47
N HIS A 382 25.79 3.26 6.28
CA HIS A 382 24.87 4.36 6.53
C HIS A 382 23.60 4.20 5.69
N ALA A 383 23.73 3.94 4.39
CA ALA A 383 22.59 3.67 3.52
C ALA A 383 21.75 2.46 3.99
N GLY A 384 22.38 1.37 4.44
CA GLY A 384 21.65 0.21 4.97
C GLY A 384 20.84 0.52 6.24
N LEU A 385 21.29 1.46 7.07
CA LEU A 385 20.58 1.87 8.29
C LEU A 385 19.26 2.60 7.99
N ALA A 386 19.05 3.11 6.77
CA ALA A 386 17.78 3.71 6.38
C ALA A 386 16.63 2.70 6.44
N GLU A 387 16.86 1.46 6.00
CA GLU A 387 15.85 0.39 6.06
C GLU A 387 15.62 -0.12 7.49
N VAL A 388 16.67 -0.09 8.32
CA VAL A 388 16.58 -0.39 9.74
C VAL A 388 15.70 0.62 10.47
N ILE A 389 16.01 1.92 10.34
CA ILE A 389 15.26 2.97 11.04
C ILE A 389 13.82 3.08 10.51
N LYS A 390 13.59 2.79 9.22
CA LYS A 390 12.25 2.64 8.64
C LYS A 390 11.42 1.62 9.43
N CYS A 391 11.98 0.44 9.72
CA CYS A 391 11.31 -0.58 10.55
C CYS A 391 10.97 -0.06 11.95
N GLY A 392 11.85 0.80 12.50
CA GLY A 392 11.61 1.46 13.78
C GLY A 392 10.42 2.42 13.78
N PHE A 393 10.27 3.22 12.71
CA PHE A 393 9.14 4.14 12.57
C PHE A 393 7.82 3.44 12.29
N ILE A 394 7.84 2.33 11.56
CA ILE A 394 6.60 1.67 11.11
C ILE A 394 6.09 0.58 12.04
N ALA A 395 6.95 -0.04 12.85
CA ALA A 395 6.56 -1.23 13.61
C ALA A 395 7.24 -1.38 14.98
N ASP A 396 8.55 -1.12 15.09
CA ASP A 396 9.31 -1.46 16.31
C ASP A 396 10.09 -0.27 16.90
N PRO A 397 9.47 0.53 17.79
CA PRO A 397 10.14 1.65 18.45
C PRO A 397 11.39 1.28 19.26
N LYS A 398 11.61 -0.01 19.59
CA LYS A 398 12.85 -0.44 20.26
C LYS A 398 14.07 -0.24 19.38
N ILE A 399 13.93 -0.36 18.05
CA ILE A 399 14.99 0.00 17.09
C ILE A 399 15.40 1.45 17.29
N LEU A 400 14.42 2.37 17.38
CA LEU A 400 14.68 3.79 17.57
C LEU A 400 15.41 4.07 18.89
N GLN A 401 15.03 3.35 19.96
CA GLN A 401 15.69 3.46 21.26
C GLN A 401 17.15 2.97 21.23
N LEU A 402 17.42 1.88 20.51
CA LEU A 402 18.76 1.28 20.41
C LEU A 402 19.71 2.11 19.53
N LEU A 403 19.18 2.75 18.49
CA LEU A 403 19.95 3.64 17.62
C LEU A 403 20.20 5.02 18.25
N ASN A 404 19.40 5.42 19.25
CA ASN A 404 19.53 6.72 19.87
C ASN A 404 20.90 6.89 20.55
N GLY A 405 21.64 7.93 20.14
CA GLY A 405 22.98 8.24 20.66
C GLY A 405 24.10 7.33 20.14
N GLN A 406 23.82 6.43 19.19
CA GLN A 406 24.81 5.58 18.54
C GLN A 406 25.19 6.16 17.18
N SER A 407 26.48 6.40 16.94
CA SER A 407 26.96 6.59 15.56
C SER A 407 26.98 5.23 14.84
N PRO A 408 26.86 5.19 13.50
CA PRO A 408 27.00 3.95 12.73
C PRO A 408 28.30 3.18 13.04
N GLU A 409 29.40 3.89 13.28
CA GLU A 409 30.71 3.30 13.61
C GLU A 409 30.71 2.69 15.02
N ASN A 410 30.08 3.36 16.00
CA ASN A 410 29.92 2.82 17.35
C ASN A 410 29.04 1.58 17.38
N LEU A 411 28.07 1.49 16.47
CA LEU A 411 27.22 0.31 16.31
C LEU A 411 28.05 -0.91 15.87
N LEU A 412 28.99 -0.75 14.94
CA LEU A 412 29.93 -1.82 14.56
C LEU A 412 30.81 -2.27 15.74
N GLY A 413 31.18 -1.33 16.62
CA GLY A 413 31.91 -1.61 17.87
C GLY A 413 31.07 -2.28 18.96
N SER A 414 29.75 -2.44 18.75
CA SER A 414 28.80 -2.96 19.73
C SER A 414 28.05 -4.20 19.19
N PRO A 415 28.69 -5.39 19.08
CA PRO A 415 28.13 -6.55 18.38
C PRO A 415 26.74 -6.98 18.84
N ALA A 416 26.46 -6.92 20.15
CA ALA A 416 25.16 -7.27 20.71
C ALA A 416 24.05 -6.29 20.27
N VAL A 417 24.36 -4.98 20.21
CA VAL A 417 23.41 -3.95 19.77
C VAL A 417 23.20 -4.05 18.26
N LEU A 418 24.27 -4.26 17.49
CA LEU A 418 24.20 -4.45 16.04
C LEU A 418 23.33 -5.66 15.68
N GLU A 419 23.56 -6.81 16.31
CA GLU A 419 22.75 -8.02 16.12
C GLU A 419 21.28 -7.77 16.46
N GLU A 420 21.00 -7.19 17.63
CA GLU A 420 19.64 -6.91 18.08
C GLU A 420 18.89 -6.01 17.09
N VAL A 421 19.51 -4.92 16.63
CA VAL A 421 18.91 -3.96 15.70
C VAL A 421 18.64 -4.59 14.34
N ILE A 422 19.59 -5.35 13.79
CA ILE A 422 19.44 -6.06 12.52
C ILE A 422 18.34 -7.11 12.61
N SER A 423 18.34 -7.90 13.68
CA SER A 423 17.34 -8.92 13.93
C SER A 423 15.93 -8.35 14.05
N ARG A 424 15.75 -7.21 14.73
CA ARG A 424 14.44 -6.53 14.80
C ARG A 424 13.95 -6.07 13.43
N ALA A 425 14.83 -5.45 12.63
CA ALA A 425 14.48 -5.03 11.28
C ALA A 425 14.07 -6.21 10.39
N ILE A 426 14.84 -7.30 10.44
CA ILE A 426 14.53 -8.57 9.74
C ILE A 426 13.18 -9.11 10.22
N ASN A 427 12.91 -9.11 11.53
CA ASN A 427 11.66 -9.62 12.10
C ASN A 427 10.42 -8.84 11.60
N VAL A 428 10.51 -7.51 11.54
CA VAL A 428 9.44 -6.67 10.96
C VAL A 428 9.18 -7.07 9.51
N LYS A 429 10.24 -7.18 8.69
CA LYS A 429 10.09 -7.57 7.29
C LYS A 429 9.57 -9.00 7.13
N ALA A 430 10.10 -9.95 7.90
CA ALA A 430 9.68 -11.35 7.93
C ALA A 430 8.19 -11.47 8.29
N GLY A 431 7.72 -10.74 9.30
CA GLY A 431 6.33 -10.71 9.71
C GLY A 431 5.39 -10.19 8.63
N VAL A 432 5.76 -9.12 7.93
CA VAL A 432 4.96 -8.58 6.81
C VAL A 432 4.96 -9.53 5.61
N VAL A 433 6.12 -10.07 5.24
CA VAL A 433 6.25 -11.03 4.12
C VAL A 433 5.44 -12.30 4.38
N SER A 434 5.48 -12.79 5.62
CA SER A 434 4.76 -14.00 6.05
C SER A 434 3.24 -13.86 5.84
N GLN A 435 2.71 -12.65 5.95
CA GLN A 435 1.29 -12.34 5.74
C GLN A 435 0.96 -11.99 4.28
N ASP A 436 1.91 -11.44 3.52
CA ASP A 436 1.68 -10.97 2.15
C ASP A 436 2.92 -11.13 1.25
N LEU A 437 3.21 -12.37 0.84
CA LEU A 437 4.37 -12.68 0.00
C LEU A 437 4.32 -12.02 -1.39
N ARG A 438 3.13 -11.83 -1.98
CA ARG A 438 2.99 -11.35 -3.38
C ARG A 438 2.55 -9.89 -3.51
N GLU A 439 2.61 -9.12 -2.44
CA GLU A 439 2.26 -7.69 -2.43
C GLU A 439 0.81 -7.36 -2.83
N GLY A 440 -0.14 -8.18 -2.40
CA GLY A 440 -1.56 -7.95 -2.67
C GLY A 440 -2.23 -6.90 -1.76
N GLY A 441 -1.61 -6.59 -0.61
CA GLY A 441 -2.25 -5.83 0.45
C GLY A 441 -1.27 -5.16 1.40
N MET A 442 -0.99 -5.84 2.51
CA MET A 442 -0.26 -5.30 3.66
C MET A 442 1.19 -4.93 3.34
N ARG A 443 1.85 -5.67 2.44
CA ARG A 443 3.28 -5.45 2.12
C ARG A 443 3.56 -4.06 1.55
N GLU A 444 2.53 -3.36 1.06
CA GLU A 444 2.60 -1.96 0.68
C GLU A 444 3.11 -1.05 1.83
N CYS A 445 2.89 -1.42 3.11
CA CYS A 445 3.34 -0.65 4.27
C CYS A 445 4.88 -0.55 4.40
N LEU A 446 5.63 -1.47 3.79
CA LEU A 446 7.10 -1.41 3.78
C LEU A 446 7.63 -0.29 2.88
N ASN A 447 6.78 0.33 2.06
CA ASN A 447 7.15 1.43 1.16
C ASN A 447 7.17 2.81 1.86
N TYR A 448 7.27 2.87 3.19
CA TYR A 448 7.50 4.14 3.89
C TYR A 448 8.76 4.82 3.35
N GLY A 449 8.62 6.06 2.90
CA GLY A 449 9.64 6.83 2.19
C GLY A 449 9.88 6.48 0.71
N HIS A 450 9.43 5.33 0.22
CA HIS A 450 9.83 4.83 -1.10
C HIS A 450 9.22 5.61 -2.29
N THR A 451 8.10 6.31 -2.09
CA THR A 451 7.45 7.07 -3.17
C THR A 451 8.37 8.15 -3.74
N LEU A 452 8.99 8.97 -2.88
CA LEU A 452 9.96 9.98 -3.30
C LEU A 452 11.33 9.34 -3.59
N ALA A 453 11.72 8.32 -2.83
CA ALA A 453 13.01 7.65 -3.00
C ALA A 453 13.22 7.15 -4.44
N HIS A 454 12.24 6.42 -4.99
CA HIS A 454 12.33 5.92 -6.36
C HIS A 454 12.41 7.04 -7.39
N ALA A 455 11.78 8.18 -7.12
CA ALA A 455 11.89 9.35 -7.99
C ALA A 455 13.30 9.96 -7.96
N ILE A 456 13.90 10.08 -6.77
CA ILE A 456 15.28 10.55 -6.59
C ILE A 456 16.27 9.58 -7.24
N GLU A 457 16.12 8.27 -7.03
CA GLU A 457 16.95 7.25 -7.65
C GLU A 457 16.90 7.35 -9.18
N LYS A 458 15.70 7.47 -9.77
CA LYS A 458 15.58 7.61 -11.23
C LYS A 458 16.12 8.95 -11.74
N ALA A 459 15.87 10.05 -11.02
CA ALA A 459 16.35 11.39 -11.38
C ALA A 459 17.88 11.52 -11.30
N SER A 460 18.51 10.80 -10.36
CA SER A 460 19.96 10.73 -10.20
C SER A 460 20.65 9.73 -11.13
N SER A 461 19.92 9.11 -12.07
CA SER A 461 20.42 7.97 -12.86
C SER A 461 21.02 6.86 -11.97
N TYR A 462 20.43 6.68 -10.78
CA TYR A 462 20.82 5.71 -9.75
C TYR A 462 22.20 5.92 -9.13
N GLN A 463 22.72 7.15 -9.16
CA GLN A 463 23.94 7.54 -8.44
C GLN A 463 23.72 7.74 -6.94
N VAL A 464 22.52 8.18 -6.55
CA VAL A 464 22.11 8.24 -5.13
C VAL A 464 21.83 6.83 -4.66
N LEU A 465 22.42 6.43 -3.52
CA LEU A 465 22.18 5.09 -2.98
C LEU A 465 20.73 4.96 -2.52
N HIS A 466 20.19 3.75 -2.63
CA HIS A 466 18.79 3.47 -2.27
C HIS A 466 18.43 3.98 -0.87
N GLY A 467 19.25 3.67 0.13
CA GLY A 467 19.04 4.11 1.51
C GLY A 467 19.09 5.62 1.71
N GLU A 468 19.94 6.33 0.96
CA GLU A 468 19.99 7.81 0.97
C GLU A 468 18.67 8.39 0.44
N ALA A 469 18.17 7.84 -0.67
CA ALA A 469 16.90 8.25 -1.25
C ALA A 469 15.71 7.92 -0.33
N VAL A 470 15.72 6.74 0.31
CA VAL A 470 14.69 6.32 1.28
C VAL A 470 14.68 7.21 2.51
N ALA A 471 15.85 7.61 3.02
CA ALA A 471 15.96 8.55 4.13
C ALA A 471 15.27 9.89 3.85
N ILE A 472 15.58 10.52 2.71
CA ILE A 472 14.95 11.76 2.25
C ILE A 472 13.44 11.55 2.06
N GLY A 473 13.07 10.40 1.49
CA GLY A 473 11.69 10.02 1.29
C GLY A 473 10.89 9.86 2.59
N MET A 474 11.51 9.33 3.66
CA MET A 474 10.87 9.24 4.97
C MET A 474 10.63 10.62 5.58
N VAL A 475 11.61 11.53 5.47
CA VAL A 475 11.45 12.93 5.92
C VAL A 475 10.32 13.62 5.15
N PHE A 476 10.26 13.42 3.83
CA PHE A 476 9.16 13.90 3.00
C PHE A 476 7.80 13.33 3.41
N ALA A 477 7.71 12.01 3.62
CA ALA A 477 6.47 11.36 4.03
C ALA A 477 6.00 11.84 5.42
N ALA A 478 6.92 12.06 6.35
CA ALA A 478 6.61 12.62 7.67
C ALA A 478 6.11 14.08 7.57
N GLN A 479 6.71 14.90 6.68
CA GLN A 479 6.23 16.26 6.42
C GLN A 479 4.84 16.24 5.76
N VAL A 480 4.58 15.35 4.79
CA VAL A 480 3.24 15.18 4.21
C VAL A 480 2.23 14.77 5.28
N ALA A 481 2.57 13.83 6.17
CA ALA A 481 1.71 13.44 7.28
C ALA A 481 1.40 14.62 8.23
N ARG A 482 2.37 15.52 8.46
CA ARG A 482 2.15 16.76 9.20
C ARG A 482 1.19 17.71 8.50
N GLU A 483 1.37 17.96 7.20
CA GLU A 483 0.47 18.82 6.41
C GLU A 483 -0.97 18.29 6.36
N MET A 484 -1.16 16.99 6.64
CA MET A 484 -2.45 16.32 6.71
C MET A 484 -2.98 16.14 8.15
N ASP A 485 -2.36 16.78 9.14
CA ASP A 485 -2.70 16.67 10.58
C ASP A 485 -2.66 15.22 11.14
N LEU A 486 -1.93 14.32 10.47
CA LEU A 486 -1.76 12.92 10.91
C LEU A 486 -0.61 12.75 11.90
N LEU A 487 0.39 13.64 11.83
CA LEU A 487 1.62 13.56 12.62
C LEU A 487 1.95 14.94 13.22
N PRO A 488 2.10 15.08 14.55
CA PRO A 488 2.49 16.33 15.18
C PRO A 488 3.87 16.79 14.72
N ALA A 489 4.08 18.10 14.65
CA ALA A 489 5.36 18.69 14.27
C ALA A 489 6.54 18.17 15.10
N SER A 490 6.34 17.95 16.41
CA SER A 490 7.37 17.41 17.31
C SER A 490 7.79 15.99 16.96
N GLN A 491 6.85 15.14 16.52
CA GLN A 491 7.15 13.77 16.08
C GLN A 491 7.81 13.76 14.71
N MET A 492 7.35 14.59 13.77
CA MET A 492 7.98 14.76 12.46
C MET A 492 9.46 15.18 12.60
N GLU A 493 9.73 16.23 13.41
CA GLU A 493 11.11 16.68 13.67
C GLU A 493 11.93 15.63 14.43
N SER A 494 11.30 14.80 15.27
CA SER A 494 11.99 13.68 15.92
C SER A 494 12.45 12.64 14.89
N GLN A 495 11.60 12.26 13.94
CA GLN A 495 12.00 11.33 12.86
C GLN A 495 13.15 11.91 12.05
N ARG A 496 13.05 13.18 11.64
CA ARG A 496 14.08 13.90 10.90
C ARG A 496 15.42 13.91 11.64
N ARG A 497 15.43 14.23 12.94
CA ARG A 497 16.65 14.22 13.76
C ARG A 497 17.28 12.83 13.87
N GLN A 498 16.47 11.79 14.08
CA GLN A 498 16.97 10.42 14.19
C GLN A 498 17.56 9.91 12.87
N ILE A 499 16.95 10.25 11.73
CA ILE A 499 17.52 9.94 10.41
C ILE A 499 18.87 10.67 10.23
N ALA A 500 18.93 11.97 10.52
CA ALA A 500 20.15 12.75 10.39
C ALA A 500 21.29 12.25 11.31
N ALA A 501 20.96 11.77 12.52
CA ALA A 501 21.94 11.22 13.47
C ALA A 501 22.64 9.97 12.96
N LEU A 502 22.06 9.27 11.97
CA LEU A 502 22.67 8.12 11.30
C LEU A 502 23.58 8.50 10.12
N GLY A 503 23.85 9.80 9.93
CA GLY A 503 24.65 10.30 8.80
C GLY A 503 23.90 10.31 7.46
N LEU A 504 22.59 10.07 7.46
CA LEU A 504 21.77 10.00 6.25
C LEU A 504 21.32 11.40 5.78
N PRO A 505 21.19 11.61 4.46
CA PRO A 505 20.66 12.85 3.93
C PRO A 505 19.16 12.99 4.23
N ILE A 506 18.73 14.22 4.49
CA ILE A 506 17.35 14.55 4.88
C ILE A 506 16.67 15.53 3.92
N ALA A 507 17.36 15.95 2.86
CA ALA A 507 16.88 16.88 1.83
C ALA A 507 17.56 16.61 0.49
N CYS A 508 16.98 17.14 -0.59
CA CYS A 508 17.50 17.01 -1.95
C CYS A 508 17.26 18.29 -2.77
N PRO A 509 17.88 19.43 -2.40
CA PRO A 509 17.63 20.72 -3.03
C PRO A 509 18.08 20.78 -4.50
N GLN A 510 18.90 19.84 -4.95
CA GLN A 510 19.35 19.75 -6.35
C GLN A 510 18.26 19.31 -7.34
N TYR A 511 17.11 18.80 -6.86
CA TYR A 511 16.00 18.36 -7.70
C TYR A 511 14.79 19.27 -7.52
N SER A 512 14.08 19.57 -8.61
CA SER A 512 12.81 20.29 -8.54
C SER A 512 11.64 19.33 -8.25
N PHE A 513 10.61 19.83 -7.57
CA PHE A 513 9.38 19.07 -7.34
C PHE A 513 8.74 18.63 -8.67
N GLU A 514 8.71 19.52 -9.67
CA GLU A 514 8.12 19.25 -10.99
C GLU A 514 8.80 18.05 -11.69
N GLN A 515 10.12 17.92 -11.57
CA GLN A 515 10.86 16.79 -12.11
C GLN A 515 10.47 15.49 -11.39
N LEU A 516 10.50 15.49 -10.06
CA LEU A 516 10.28 14.30 -9.26
C LEU A 516 8.82 13.83 -9.31
N VAL A 517 7.86 14.75 -9.34
CA VAL A 517 6.44 14.40 -9.33
C VAL A 517 5.98 13.73 -10.62
N LYS A 518 6.57 14.10 -11.77
CA LYS A 518 6.35 13.38 -13.04
C LYS A 518 6.82 11.93 -12.94
N ILE A 519 7.95 11.70 -12.27
CA ILE A 519 8.46 10.34 -12.02
C ILE A 519 7.56 9.60 -11.04
N MET A 520 7.19 10.20 -9.91
CA MET A 520 6.28 9.60 -8.92
C MET A 520 4.93 9.21 -9.55
N ALA A 521 4.38 10.05 -10.44
CA ALA A 521 3.14 9.78 -11.16
C ALA A 521 3.25 8.64 -12.19
N SER A 522 4.47 8.27 -12.61
CA SER A 522 4.75 7.16 -13.53
C SER A 522 5.09 5.83 -12.83
N ASP A 523 5.20 5.81 -11.48
CA ASP A 523 5.51 4.60 -10.71
C ASP A 523 4.35 3.58 -10.77
N LYS A 524 4.69 2.29 -10.78
CA LYS A 524 3.73 1.18 -10.84
C LYS A 524 2.67 1.20 -9.73
N LYS A 525 2.91 1.92 -8.62
CA LYS A 525 1.98 2.08 -7.50
C LYS A 525 0.86 3.08 -7.76
N VAL A 526 0.94 3.86 -8.84
CA VAL A 526 -0.10 4.81 -9.24
C VAL A 526 -1.28 4.07 -9.87
N ARG A 527 -2.45 4.14 -9.23
CA ARG A 527 -3.71 3.59 -9.77
C ARG A 527 -4.63 4.74 -10.17
N GLY A 528 -4.89 4.88 -11.47
CA GLY A 528 -5.77 5.92 -11.99
C GLY A 528 -5.22 7.35 -11.87
N GLY A 529 -3.89 7.52 -11.92
CA GLY A 529 -3.23 8.84 -11.92
C GLY A 529 -3.06 9.51 -10.56
N VAL A 530 -3.35 8.80 -9.46
CA VAL A 530 -3.19 9.33 -8.08
C VAL A 530 -2.03 8.65 -7.37
N ILE A 531 -1.13 9.46 -6.82
CA ILE A 531 0.03 9.02 -6.03
C ILE A 531 -0.48 8.41 -4.72
N ARG A 532 0.03 7.23 -4.35
CA ARG A 532 -0.21 6.62 -3.03
C ARG A 532 1.05 6.73 -2.20
N MET A 533 0.90 7.19 -0.97
CA MET A 533 2.00 7.33 -0.01
C MET A 533 1.71 6.51 1.24
N VAL A 534 2.75 5.93 1.80
CA VAL A 534 2.72 5.34 3.14
C VAL A 534 3.08 6.45 4.11
N LEU A 535 2.24 6.69 5.12
CA LEU A 535 2.38 7.75 6.10
C LEU A 535 2.33 7.16 7.52
N THR A 536 3.15 7.70 8.42
CA THR A 536 3.09 7.43 9.85
C THR A 536 2.09 8.36 10.52
N THR A 537 1.51 7.93 11.66
CA THR A 537 0.53 8.71 12.41
C THR A 537 0.87 8.76 13.89
N SER A 538 0.31 9.75 14.61
CA SER A 538 0.60 10.01 16.02
C SER A 538 0.36 8.85 16.99
N ASN A 539 -0.52 7.92 16.62
CA ASN A 539 -0.88 6.74 17.42
C ASN A 539 -0.06 5.48 17.05
N GLY A 540 0.97 5.61 16.21
CA GLY A 540 1.80 4.51 15.75
C GLY A 540 1.19 3.66 14.62
N GLN A 541 0.03 4.04 14.08
CA GLN A 541 -0.54 3.38 12.90
C GLN A 541 0.11 3.86 11.61
N ILE A 542 0.12 2.97 10.62
CA ILE A 542 0.52 3.27 9.25
C ILE A 542 -0.70 3.44 8.37
N GLN A 543 -0.74 4.51 7.58
CA GLN A 543 -1.76 4.75 6.58
C GLN A 543 -1.17 4.69 5.18
N VAL A 544 -1.80 3.92 4.29
CA VAL A 544 -1.56 4.03 2.85
C VAL A 544 -2.63 4.93 2.27
N THR A 545 -2.22 6.14 1.93
CA THR A 545 -3.11 7.25 1.61
C THR A 545 -2.90 7.70 0.16
N PRO A 546 -3.97 7.77 -0.64
CA PRO A 546 -3.94 8.41 -1.95
C PRO A 546 -3.89 9.93 -1.79
N ILE A 547 -2.92 10.58 -2.43
CA ILE A 547 -2.72 12.03 -2.38
C ILE A 547 -3.06 12.63 -3.74
N ALA A 548 -4.20 13.33 -3.80
CA ALA A 548 -4.67 14.02 -5.00
C ALA A 548 -4.35 15.53 -5.00
N ASP A 549 -3.93 16.08 -3.85
CA ASP A 549 -3.49 17.47 -3.73
C ASP A 549 -1.98 17.55 -3.97
N TYR A 550 -1.60 17.89 -5.19
CA TYR A 550 -0.20 18.06 -5.59
C TYR A 550 0.42 19.33 -5.01
N GLN A 551 -0.37 20.35 -4.66
CA GLN A 551 0.14 21.56 -4.01
C GLN A 551 0.56 21.25 -2.57
N LEU A 552 -0.15 20.35 -1.88
CA LEU A 552 0.28 19.84 -0.57
C LEU A 552 1.63 19.12 -0.67
N LEU A 553 1.80 18.26 -1.67
CA LEU A 553 3.07 17.57 -1.92
C LEU A 553 4.20 18.57 -2.22
N GLU A 554 3.94 19.60 -3.01
CA GLU A 554 4.90 20.65 -3.33
C GLU A 554 5.30 21.46 -2.08
N ARG A 555 4.33 21.88 -1.26
CA ARG A 555 4.61 22.56 0.02
C ARG A 555 5.47 21.70 0.94
N ALA A 556 5.14 20.41 1.08
CA ALA A 556 5.92 19.48 1.87
C ALA A 556 7.35 19.31 1.33
N PHE A 557 7.52 19.22 0.00
CA PHE A 557 8.82 19.10 -0.64
C PHE A 557 9.67 20.36 -0.44
N ASN A 558 9.07 21.54 -0.56
CA ASN A 558 9.76 22.81 -0.32
C ASN A 558 10.17 22.91 1.15
N ALA A 559 9.29 22.56 2.10
CA ALA A 559 9.56 22.62 3.52
C ALA A 559 10.79 21.79 3.94
N ILE A 560 10.94 20.57 3.44
CA ILE A 560 12.11 19.72 3.78
C ILE A 560 13.42 20.27 3.21
N ASN A 561 13.38 21.01 2.10
CA ASN A 561 14.57 21.60 1.48
C ASN A 561 14.94 22.96 2.08
N THR A 562 13.96 23.80 2.46
CA THR A 562 14.22 25.09 3.12
C THR A 562 14.77 24.91 4.53
N ALA A 563 14.37 23.85 5.24
CA ALA A 563 14.85 23.59 6.60
C ALA A 563 16.35 23.24 6.70
N VAL A 564 17.06 23.12 5.57
CA VAL A 564 18.49 22.77 5.47
C VAL A 564 19.37 23.96 5.07
N THR A 565 18.80 25.08 4.59
CA THR A 565 19.57 26.27 4.14
C THR A 565 20.24 27.08 5.27
N GLY A 566 20.51 26.47 6.43
CA GLY A 566 21.19 27.08 7.58
C GLY A 566 21.84 26.10 8.56
N THR A 567 22.00 24.82 8.22
CA THR A 567 22.58 23.78 9.08
C THR A 567 23.44 22.79 8.28
N ASP A 568 24.56 22.32 8.85
CA ASP A 568 25.50 21.35 8.25
C ASP A 568 24.92 19.92 8.30
N TYR A 569 23.85 19.66 7.54
CA TYR A 569 23.36 18.30 7.35
C TYR A 569 24.09 17.60 6.19
N PRO A 570 24.29 16.26 6.26
CA PRO A 570 24.81 15.48 5.15
C PRO A 570 24.02 15.74 3.86
N ARG A 571 24.70 16.21 2.82
CA ARG A 571 24.07 16.51 1.53
C ARG A 571 23.94 15.25 0.70
N CYS A 572 22.85 15.13 -0.04
CA CYS A 572 22.69 14.11 -1.07
C CYS A 572 23.76 14.34 -2.15
N GLN A 573 24.82 13.53 -2.15
CA GLN A 573 25.93 13.64 -3.11
C GLN A 573 25.48 13.10 -4.46
N GLY A 574 25.16 14.01 -5.38
CA GLY A 574 25.09 13.75 -6.80
C GLY A 574 25.95 14.81 -7.50
N GLN A 575 26.92 14.35 -8.29
CA GLN A 575 28.01 15.09 -8.96
C GLN A 575 29.30 15.24 -8.15
N GLU A 576 30.25 14.32 -8.40
CA GLU A 576 31.55 14.67 -8.98
C GLU A 576 31.67 13.99 -10.34
#